data_AF-A0A0B6Y114-F1
#
_entry.id   AF-A0A0B6Y114-F1
#
_cell.length_a   1.000
_cell.length_b   1.000
_cell.length_c   1.000
_cell.angle_alpha   90.00
_cell.angle_beta   90.00
_cell.angle_gamma   90.00
#
_symmetry.space_group_name_H-M   'P 1'
#
loop_
_entity.id
_entity.type
_entity.pdbx_description
1 polymer ?
#
loop_
_entity_poly.entity_id
_entity_poly.type
_entity_poly.pdbx_seq_one_letter_code
_entity_poly.pdbx_strand_id
1 'polypeptide(L)' 'VSTHVPDWALSILDLRPEDRSEQDCRRLHALLRGMKSFDKFTGEIQMFLCRACTLERVAEGRVVLKSGHVG' A
#
# COMPACT_ATOMS: atom_id res chain seq x y z
N VAL A 1 -3.78 15.31 10.25
CA VAL A 1 -4.82 14.30 9.98
C VAL A 1 -4.29 12.98 10.50
N SER A 2 -4.94 12.39 11.51
CA SER A 2 -4.57 11.05 11.96
C SER A 2 -4.89 10.09 10.81
N THR A 3 -3.86 9.60 10.12
CA THR A 3 -3.99 8.63 9.03
C THR A 3 -4.23 7.25 9.63
N HIS A 4 -5.44 7.06 10.16
CA HIS A 4 -5.89 5.77 10.64
C HIS A 4 -6.18 4.88 9.43
N VAL A 5 -5.31 3.89 9.19
CA VAL A 5 -5.58 2.82 8.23
C VAL A 5 -6.73 1.97 8.78
N PRO A 6 -7.85 1.79 8.06
CA PRO A 6 -8.97 1.00 8.56
C PRO A 6 -8.59 -0.45 8.85
N ASP A 7 -9.21 -1.06 9.87
CA ASP A 7 -8.90 -2.44 10.28
C ASP A 7 -9.05 -3.45 9.15
N TRP A 8 -10.08 -3.29 8.31
CA TRP A 8 -10.28 -4.15 7.16
C TRP A 8 -9.11 -4.07 6.16
N ALA A 9 -8.46 -2.91 6.03
CA ALA A 9 -7.31 -2.75 5.15
C ALA A 9 -6.08 -3.39 5.76
N LEU A 10 -5.93 -3.31 7.09
CA LEU A 10 -4.88 -4.05 7.81
C LEU A 10 -5.01 -5.55 7.59
N SER A 11 -6.22 -6.10 7.67
CA SER A 11 -6.44 -7.54 7.41
C SER A 11 -6.06 -7.96 6.00
N ILE A 12 -6.27 -7.10 4.99
CA ILE A 12 -5.84 -7.37 3.61
C ILE A 12 -4.31 -7.24 3.47
N LEU A 13 -3.72 -6.21 4.08
CA LEU A 13 -2.30 -5.91 3.97
C LEU A 13 -1.41 -6.91 4.73
N ASP A 14 -1.99 -7.68 5.66
CA ASP A 14 -1.36 -8.80 6.36
C ASP A 14 -1.29 -10.08 5.49
N LEU A 15 -2.10 -10.16 4.42
CA LEU A 15 -2.00 -11.24 3.44
C LEU A 15 -0.77 -11.06 2.55
N ARG A 16 -0.16 -12.19 2.17
CA ARG A 16 0.86 -12.19 1.12
C ARG A 16 0.26 -11.72 -0.22
N PRO A 17 1.02 -11.00 -1.07
CA PRO A 17 0.55 -10.52 -2.37
C PRO A 17 -0.15 -11.57 -3.25
N GLU A 18 0.39 -12.79 -3.27
CA GLU A 18 -0.16 -13.93 -4.01
C GLU A 18 -1.54 -14.35 -3.51
N ASP A 19 -1.80 -14.22 -2.21
CA ASP A 19 -3.02 -14.71 -1.55
C ASP A 19 -4.18 -13.70 -1.61
N ARG A 20 -3.94 -12.45 -2.06
CA ARG A 20 -4.99 -11.43 -2.15
C ARG A 20 -6.01 -11.71 -3.25
N SER A 21 -7.29 -11.62 -2.96
CA SER A 21 -8.32 -11.69 -4.00
C SER A 21 -8.34 -10.43 -4.86
N GLU A 22 -8.99 -10.50 -6.04
CA GLU A 22 -9.25 -9.31 -6.84
C GLU A 22 -10.12 -8.29 -6.10
N GLN A 23 -11.08 -8.77 -5.30
CA GLN A 23 -11.92 -7.92 -4.46
C GLN A 23 -11.10 -7.15 -3.42
N ASP A 24 -10.12 -7.81 -2.80
CA ASP A 24 -9.21 -7.14 -1.86
C ASP A 24 -8.42 -6.02 -2.54
N CYS A 25 -7.89 -6.30 -3.74
CA CYS A 25 -7.17 -5.31 -4.52
C CYS A 25 -8.06 -4.11 -4.90
N ARG A 26 -9.34 -4.34 -5.24
CA ARG A 26 -10.31 -3.26 -5.53
C ARG A 26 -10.63 -2.42 -4.28
N ARG A 27 -10.69 -3.03 -3.09
CA ARG A 27 -10.90 -2.30 -1.84
C ARG A 27 -9.68 -1.44 -1.50
N LEU A 28 -8.47 -1.97 -1.65
CA LEU A 28 -7.23 -1.19 -1.51
C LEU A 28 -7.16 -0.06 -2.52
N HIS A 29 -7.54 -0.31 -3.78
CA HIS A 29 -7.60 0.72 -4.82
C HIS A 29 -8.51 1.88 -4.42
N ALA A 30 -9.69 1.59 -3.89
CA ALA A 30 -10.61 2.60 -3.40
C ALA A 30 -10.04 3.40 -2.21
N LEU A 31 -9.28 2.76 -1.32
CA LEU A 31 -8.63 3.42 -0.18
C LEU A 31 -7.46 4.32 -0.60
N LEU A 32 -6.67 3.89 -1.58
CA LEU A 32 -5.47 4.60 -2.03
C LEU A 32 -5.78 5.73 -3.03
N ARG A 33 -6.99 5.75 -3.59
CA ARG A 33 -7.44 6.80 -4.52
C ARG A 33 -7.37 8.19 -3.87
N GLY A 34 -6.91 9.19 -4.61
CA GLY A 34 -6.72 10.55 -4.11
C GLY A 34 -5.31 10.82 -3.57
N MET A 35 -4.47 9.78 -3.46
CA MET A 35 -3.05 9.94 -3.21
C MET A 35 -2.33 10.30 -4.52
N LYS A 36 -1.79 11.51 -4.62
CA LYS A 36 -1.13 12.03 -5.84
C LYS A 36 -0.06 11.10 -6.42
N SER A 37 0.71 10.43 -5.55
CA SER A 37 1.76 9.49 -5.98
C SER A 37 1.21 8.18 -6.58
N PHE A 38 -0.05 7.85 -6.30
CA PHE A 38 -0.77 6.68 -6.82
C PHE A 38 -1.63 7.03 -8.05
N ASP A 39 -2.28 8.20 -8.02
CA ASP A 39 -3.18 8.65 -9.08
C ASP A 39 -2.46 8.93 -10.43
N LYS A 40 -1.13 9.02 -10.44
CA LYS A 40 -0.32 9.19 -11.67
C LYS A 40 -0.25 7.94 -12.55
N PHE A 41 -0.65 6.78 -12.05
CA PHE A 41 -0.58 5.52 -12.77
C PHE A 41 -1.91 5.20 -13.47
N THR A 42 -1.86 4.37 -14.53
CA THR A 42 -3.07 3.85 -15.17
C THR A 42 -3.85 2.94 -14.20
N GLY A 43 -5.15 2.77 -14.42
CA GLY A 43 -5.98 1.91 -13.56
C GLY A 43 -5.47 0.47 -13.46
N GLU A 44 -4.96 -0.07 -14.56
CA GLU A 44 -4.33 -1.40 -14.59
C GLU A 44 -3.09 -1.46 -13.68
N ILE A 45 -2.17 -0.49 -13.80
CA ILE A 45 -0.96 -0.43 -12.96
C ILE A 45 -1.34 -0.21 -11.49
N GLN A 46 -2.36 0.62 -11.21
CA GLN A 46 -2.88 0.81 -9.87
C GLN A 46 -3.37 -0.50 -9.24
N MET A 47 -4.04 -1.37 -10.01
CA MET A 47 -4.47 -2.68 -9.54
C MET A 47 -3.28 -3.60 -9.26
N PHE A 48 -2.27 -3.62 -10.13
CA PHE A 48 -1.03 -4.35 -9.88
C PHE A 48 -0.31 -3.86 -8.62
N LEU A 49 -0.25 -2.54 -8.39
CA LEU A 49 0.31 -1.96 -7.18
C LEU A 49 -0.45 -2.38 -5.92
N CYS A 50 -1.80 -2.40 -5.97
CA CYS A 50 -2.62 -2.86 -4.84
C CYS A 50 -2.38 -4.34 -4.52
N ARG A 51 -2.03 -5.15 -5.52
CA ARG A 51 -1.69 -6.55 -5.30
C ARG A 51 -0.29 -6.71 -4.70
N ALA A 52 0.69 -5.97 -5.20
CA ALA A 52 2.09 -6.13 -4.84
C ALA A 52 2.51 -5.41 -3.55
N CYS A 53 1.81 -4.36 -3.12
CA CYS A 53 2.26 -3.53 -2.00
C CYS A 53 2.18 -4.24 -0.65
N THR A 54 3.01 -3.85 0.30
CA THR A 54 2.97 -4.29 1.70
C THR A 54 2.87 -3.09 2.63
N LEU A 55 2.35 -3.32 3.84
CA LEU A 55 2.30 -2.30 4.88
C LEU A 55 3.43 -2.53 5.87
N GLU A 56 4.27 -1.51 6.04
CA GLU A 56 5.30 -1.50 7.08
C GLU A 56 5.00 -0.39 8.09
N ARG A 57 4.92 -0.74 9.38
CA ARG A 57 4.77 0.23 10.47
C ARG A 57 6.12 0.44 11.14
N VAL A 58 6.67 1.64 11.00
CA VAL A 58 7.98 1.99 11.55
C VAL A 58 7.83 2.86 12.79
N ALA A 59 8.67 2.61 13.78
CA ALA A 59 8.71 3.42 15.00
C ALA A 59 9.27 4.82 14.73
N GLU A 60 8.94 5.77 15.60
CA GLU A 60 9.48 7.12 15.54
C GLU A 60 11.02 7.11 15.62
N GLY A 61 11.67 7.97 14.84
CA GLY A 61 13.13 8.05 14.76
C GLY A 61 13.80 6.94 13.92
N ARG A 62 13.04 5.98 13.37
CA ARG A 62 13.62 4.92 12.51
C ARG A 62 14.03 5.46 11.14
N VAL A 63 15.30 5.27 10.78
CA VAL A 63 15.79 5.50 9.42
C VAL A 63 15.35 4.35 8.50
N VAL A 64 14.38 4.60 7.62
CA VAL A 64 13.85 3.59 6.66
C VAL A 64 14.75 3.46 5.42
N LEU A 65 15.32 4.57 4.95
CA LEU A 65 16.24 4.60 3.81
C LEU A 65 17.37 5.58 4.11
N LYS A 66 18.61 5.20 3.77
CA LYS A 66 19.81 6.02 4.00
C LYS A 66 20.45 6.41 2.66
N SER A 67 21.05 7.60 2.60
CA SER A 67 21.83 8.02 1.45
C SER A 67 22.94 7.02 1.12
N GLY A 68 23.10 6.71 -0.17
CA GLY A 68 24.01 5.68 -0.66
C GLY A 68 23.48 4.24 -0.60
N HIS A 69 22.24 4.02 -0.15
CA HIS A 69 21.59 2.71 -0.24
C HIS A 69 21.30 2.35 -1.70
N VAL A 70 21.64 1.13 -2.10
CA VAL A 70 21.30 0.58 -3.42
C VAL A 70 19.85 0.12 -3.36
N GLY A 71 19.01 0.71 -4.22
CA GLY A 71 17.61 0.33 -4.40
C GLY A 71 17.42 -0.84 -5.33
#